data_AF-A0A9X4QNQ2-F1
#
_entry.id   AF-A0A9X4QNQ2-F1
#
_cell.length_a   1.000
_cell.length_b   1.000
_cell.length_c   1.000
_cell.angle_alpha   90.00
_cell.angle_beta   90.00
_cell.angle_gamma   90.00
#
_symmetry.space_group_name_H-M   'P 1'
#
loop_
_entity.id
_entity.type
_entity.pdbx_description
1 polymer ?
#
loop_
_entity_poly.entity_id
_entity_poly.type
_entity_poly.pdbx_seq_one_letter_code
_entity_poly.pdbx_strand_id
1 'polypeptide(L)'
;MKLGFASKRFRQFTFKHRIISIFFLIVLIPFVCLGLASLFTINSILVNKVGTSLQSNLKQDLLILDNTLNNLNHVSQQLAFGGGTNRILEQLQEETSRFEIIRLRNEMKYELNVVTFSNPNVGLTLYYNQDTGEYDFENFMVRESF
;
A
#
# COMPACT_ATOMS: atom_id res chain seq x y z
N MET A 1 29.48 -55.43 5.88
CA MET A 1 29.70 -56.33 7.04
C MET A 1 29.77 -55.55 8.37
N LYS A 2 28.72 -54.78 8.73
CA LYS A 2 28.66 -54.03 10.01
C LYS A 2 27.29 -54.08 10.73
N LEU A 3 26.29 -54.78 10.17
CA LEU A 3 25.00 -55.01 10.87
C LEU A 3 25.10 -56.07 11.99
N GLY A 4 26.05 -57.01 11.88
CA GLY A 4 26.21 -58.10 12.86
C GLY A 4 26.81 -57.67 14.21
N PHE A 5 27.53 -56.55 14.26
CA PHE A 5 28.20 -56.10 15.48
C PHE A 5 27.23 -55.41 16.45
N ALA A 6 26.28 -54.61 15.93
CA ALA A 6 25.19 -54.05 16.72
C ALA A 6 24.27 -55.15 17.28
N SER A 7 23.93 -56.14 16.45
CA SER A 7 23.10 -57.29 16.84
C SER A 7 23.72 -58.13 17.96
N LYS A 8 25.03 -58.39 17.93
CA LYS A 8 25.73 -59.13 18.99
C LYS A 8 25.74 -58.39 20.34
N ARG A 9 25.79 -57.05 20.35
CA ARG A 9 25.76 -56.24 21.58
C ARG A 9 24.35 -56.18 22.19
N PHE A 10 23.31 -56.19 21.37
CA PHE A 10 21.91 -56.29 21.82
C PHE A 10 21.55 -57.64 22.47
N ARG A 11 22.33 -58.69 22.23
CA ARG A 11 22.11 -60.04 22.79
C ARG A 11 22.56 -60.18 24.25
N GLN A 12 23.37 -59.25 24.77
CA GLN A 12 23.81 -59.24 26.17
C GLN A 12 22.96 -58.35 27.09
N PHE A 13 21.96 -57.64 26.55
CA PHE A 13 21.02 -56.86 27.33
C PHE A 13 19.78 -57.69 27.70
N THR A 14 19.38 -57.65 28.97
CA THR A 14 18.13 -58.26 29.45
C THR A 14 16.96 -57.78 28.61
N PHE A 15 16.00 -58.67 28.28
CA PHE A 15 14.86 -58.42 27.39
C PHE A 15 14.15 -57.06 27.64
N LYS A 16 14.06 -56.67 28.91
CA LYS A 16 13.53 -55.38 29.38
C LYS A 16 14.24 -54.15 28.79
N HIS A 17 15.58 -54.14 28.75
CA HIS A 17 16.35 -53.00 28.23
C HIS A 17 16.18 -52.83 26.72
N ARG A 18 16.04 -53.94 25.97
CA ARG A 18 15.85 -53.90 24.51
C ARG A 18 14.53 -53.26 24.11
N ILE A 19 13.44 -53.59 24.81
CA ILE A 19 12.11 -53.01 24.57
C ILE A 19 12.13 -51.51 24.88
N ILE A 20 12.74 -51.10 26.00
CA ILE A 20 12.85 -49.69 26.39
C ILE A 20 13.63 -48.88 25.34
N SER A 21 14.75 -49.40 24.82
CA SER A 21 15.52 -48.70 23.78
C SER A 21 14.76 -48.55 22.46
N ILE A 22 14.01 -49.58 22.04
CA ILE A 22 13.19 -49.50 20.82
C ILE A 22 12.07 -48.48 21.00
N PHE A 23 11.39 -48.51 22.14
CA PHE A 23 10.34 -47.54 22.47
C PHE A 23 10.87 -46.12 22.49
N PHE A 24 12.05 -45.91 23.08
CA PHE A 24 12.72 -44.61 23.10
C PHE A 24 13.05 -44.10 21.69
N LEU A 25 13.58 -44.94 20.82
CA LEU A 25 13.87 -44.58 19.42
C LEU A 25 12.59 -44.24 18.64
N ILE A 26 11.51 -44.98 18.85
CA ILE A 26 10.22 -44.72 18.18
C ILE A 26 9.64 -43.36 18.56
N VAL A 27 9.88 -42.88 19.78
CA VAL A 27 9.43 -41.53 20.21
C VAL A 27 10.44 -40.45 19.79
N LEU A 28 11.73 -40.73 19.90
CA LEU A 28 12.79 -39.76 19.61
C LEU A 28 12.85 -39.39 18.12
N ILE A 29 12.74 -40.37 17.23
CA ILE A 29 12.84 -40.15 15.78
C ILE A 29 11.77 -39.17 15.26
N PRO A 30 10.45 -39.38 15.49
CA PRO A 30 9.44 -38.44 15.03
C PRO A 30 9.57 -37.08 15.73
N PHE A 31 9.99 -37.05 16.99
CA PHE A 31 10.22 -35.78 17.70
C PHE A 31 11.32 -34.93 17.05
N VAL A 32 12.46 -35.55 16.72
CA VAL A 32 13.56 -34.89 16.01
C VAL A 32 13.13 -34.49 14.60
N CYS A 33 12.40 -35.36 13.90
CA CYS A 33 11.91 -35.08 12.56
C CYS A 33 10.95 -33.88 12.53
N LEU A 34 10.04 -33.78 13.50
CA LEU A 34 9.13 -32.64 13.66
C LEU A 34 9.90 -31.34 13.96
N GLY A 35 10.93 -31.40 14.82
CA GLY A 35 11.78 -30.25 15.10
C GLY A 35 12.50 -29.74 13.85
N LEU A 36 13.10 -30.65 13.07
CA LEU A 36 13.78 -30.30 11.82
C LEU A 36 12.82 -29.74 10.77
N ALA A 37 11.66 -30.37 10.60
CA ALA A 37 10.61 -29.89 9.69
C ALA A 37 10.14 -28.50 10.09
N SER A 38 9.90 -28.26 11.38
CA SER A 38 9.49 -26.96 11.91
C SER A 38 10.52 -25.87 11.61
N LEU A 39 11.80 -26.11 11.87
CA LEU A 39 12.88 -25.15 11.58
C LEU A 39 12.98 -24.82 10.08
N PHE A 40 12.85 -25.84 9.22
CA PHE A 40 12.85 -25.64 7.78
C PHE A 40 11.64 -24.80 7.33
N THR A 41 10.45 -25.11 7.84
CA THR A 41 9.22 -24.38 7.52
C THR A 41 9.30 -22.93 7.99
N ILE A 42 9.80 -22.67 9.21
CA ILE A 42 9.96 -21.30 9.74
C ILE A 42 10.90 -20.49 8.84
N ASN A 43 12.07 -21.04 8.49
CA ASN A 43 13.01 -20.37 7.61
C ASN A 43 12.41 -20.11 6.22
N SER A 44 11.68 -21.08 5.66
CA SER A 44 11.02 -20.92 4.36
C SER A 44 9.92 -19.87 4.39
N ILE A 45 9.12 -19.79 5.47
CA ILE A 45 8.09 -18.75 5.63
C ILE A 45 8.75 -17.37 5.74
N LEU A 46 9.79 -17.23 6.58
CA LEU A 46 10.45 -15.95 6.81
C LEU A 46 11.10 -15.42 5.53
N VAL A 47 11.84 -16.26 4.80
CA VAL A 47 12.54 -15.80 3.59
C VAL A 47 11.56 -15.65 2.42
N ASN A 48 10.78 -16.68 2.11
CA ASN A 48 10.02 -16.72 0.87
C ASN A 48 8.68 -15.98 0.95
N LYS A 49 7.98 -16.02 2.09
CA LYS A 49 6.66 -15.38 2.20
C LYS A 49 6.78 -13.95 2.67
N VAL A 50 7.50 -13.71 3.77
CA VAL A 50 7.60 -12.37 4.35
C VAL A 50 8.41 -11.44 3.43
N GLY A 51 9.59 -11.88 2.97
CA GLY A 51 10.41 -11.09 2.04
C GLY A 51 9.68 -10.76 0.73
N THR A 52 9.09 -11.76 0.08
CA THR A 52 8.35 -11.56 -1.18
C THR A 52 7.12 -10.67 -0.98
N SER A 53 6.38 -10.85 0.12
CA SER A 53 5.21 -10.01 0.42
C SER A 53 5.58 -8.56 0.68
N LEU A 54 6.68 -8.30 1.40
CA LEU A 54 7.19 -6.94 1.60
C LEU A 54 7.56 -6.30 0.26
N GLN A 55 8.29 -7.02 -0.59
CA GLN A 55 8.68 -6.51 -1.91
C GLN A 55 7.47 -6.27 -2.81
N SER A 56 6.48 -7.16 -2.81
CA SER A 56 5.26 -6.99 -3.61
C SER A 56 4.44 -5.80 -3.16
N ASN A 57 4.30 -5.60 -1.84
CA ASN A 57 3.57 -4.46 -1.28
C ASN A 57 4.28 -3.15 -1.63
N LEU A 58 5.60 -3.06 -1.44
CA LEU A 58 6.36 -1.87 -1.82
C LEU A 58 6.24 -1.56 -3.32
N LYS A 59 6.26 -2.59 -4.17
CA LYS A 59 6.05 -2.42 -5.60
C LYS A 59 4.64 -1.90 -5.92
N GLN A 60 3.63 -2.41 -5.22
CA GLN A 60 2.25 -1.94 -5.36
C GLN A 60 2.10 -0.49 -4.91
N ASP A 61 2.69 -0.11 -3.78
CA ASP A 61 2.67 1.26 -3.27
C ASP A 61 3.37 2.22 -4.24
N LEU A 62 4.50 1.82 -4.82
CA LEU A 62 5.18 2.60 -5.86
C LEU A 62 4.31 2.79 -7.11
N LEU A 63 3.61 1.75 -7.56
CA LEU A 63 2.69 1.86 -8.69
C LEU A 63 1.51 2.79 -8.37
N ILE A 64 0.97 2.74 -7.15
CA ILE A 64 -0.10 3.64 -6.73
C ILE A 64 0.42 5.08 -6.73
N LEU A 65 1.60 5.33 -6.14
CA LEU A 65 2.20 6.66 -6.10
C LEU A 65 2.46 7.20 -7.51
N ASP A 66 3.03 6.40 -8.41
CA ASP A 66 3.29 6.79 -9.80
C ASP A 66 1.98 7.17 -10.52
N ASN A 67 0.93 6.34 -10.37
CA ASN A 67 -0.38 6.66 -10.91
C ASN A 67 -0.98 7.94 -10.32
N THR A 68 -0.86 8.15 -9.00
CA THR A 68 -1.32 9.38 -8.35
C THR A 68 -0.58 10.61 -8.87
N LEU A 69 0.75 10.54 -9.00
CA LEU A 69 1.55 11.64 -9.54
C LEU A 69 1.21 11.91 -11.01
N ASN A 70 1.00 10.87 -11.82
CA ASN A 70 0.60 11.02 -13.21
C ASN A 70 -0.79 11.67 -13.33
N ASN A 71 -1.75 11.28 -12.49
CA ASN A 71 -3.08 11.91 -12.44
C ASN A 71 -3.01 13.38 -12.01
N LEU A 72 -2.23 13.69 -10.97
CA LEU A 72 -2.02 15.06 -10.51
C LEU A 72 -1.34 15.92 -11.57
N ASN A 73 -0.33 15.37 -12.27
CA ASN A 73 0.34 16.05 -13.36
C ASN A 73 -0.61 16.35 -14.53
N HIS A 74 -1.45 15.39 -14.90
CA HIS A 74 -2.45 15.58 -15.95
C HIS A 74 -3.44 16.70 -15.59
N VAL A 75 -3.98 16.70 -14.36
CA VAL A 75 -4.87 17.78 -13.90
C VAL A 75 -4.15 19.11 -13.79
N SER A 76 -2.91 19.14 -13.30
CA SER A 76 -2.12 20.36 -13.25
C SER A 76 -1.93 20.97 -14.63
N GLN A 77 -1.71 20.15 -15.67
CA GLN A 77 -1.61 20.62 -17.05
C GLN A 77 -2.96 21.11 -17.58
N GLN A 78 -4.06 20.44 -17.27
CA GLN A 78 -5.41 20.91 -17.61
C GLN A 78 -5.71 22.26 -16.95
N LEU A 79 -5.31 22.48 -15.70
CA LEU A 79 -5.51 23.77 -15.03
C LEU A 79 -4.58 24.86 -15.59
N ALA A 80 -3.33 24.53 -15.91
CA ALA A 80 -2.35 25.48 -16.44
C ALA A 80 -2.65 25.92 -17.88
N PHE A 81 -3.11 25.00 -18.74
CA PHE A 81 -3.27 25.23 -20.18
C PHE A 81 -4.72 25.15 -20.67
N GLY A 82 -5.66 24.63 -19.87
CA GLY A 82 -7.07 24.41 -20.25
C GLY A 82 -7.91 25.67 -20.46
N GLY A 83 -7.29 26.86 -20.52
CA GLY A 83 -7.83 28.10 -21.08
C GLY A 83 -8.96 28.79 -20.29
N GLY A 84 -9.95 28.05 -19.81
CA GLY A 84 -11.14 28.58 -19.14
C GLY A 84 -10.85 29.19 -17.78
N THR A 85 -10.20 28.43 -16.90
CA THR A 85 -9.98 28.81 -15.49
C THR A 85 -9.11 30.05 -15.33
N ASN A 86 -8.00 30.15 -16.07
CA ASN A 86 -7.08 31.29 -15.98
C ASN A 86 -7.74 32.58 -16.49
N ARG A 87 -8.44 32.52 -17.63
CA ARG A 87 -9.17 33.67 -18.18
C ARG A 87 -10.25 34.17 -17.20
N ILE A 88 -10.99 33.26 -16.58
CA ILE A 88 -12.04 33.63 -15.61
C ILE A 88 -11.42 34.26 -14.35
N LEU A 89 -10.27 33.75 -13.89
CA LEU A 89 -9.52 34.32 -12.76
C LEU A 89 -9.02 35.73 -13.06
N GLU A 90 -8.45 35.97 -14.23
CA GLU A 90 -8.01 37.30 -14.67
C GLU A 90 -9.20 38.27 -14.72
N GLN A 91 -10.33 37.86 -15.31
CA GLN A 91 -11.55 38.67 -15.36
C GLN A 91 -12.11 38.97 -13.96
N LEU A 92 -12.05 38.02 -13.03
CA LEU A 92 -12.49 38.22 -11.64
C LEU A 92 -11.65 39.26 -10.89
N GLN A 93 -10.39 39.46 -11.26
CA GLN A 93 -9.51 40.45 -10.64
C GLN A 93 -9.80 41.88 -11.13
N GLU A 94 -10.25 42.04 -12.38
CA GLU A 94 -10.49 43.35 -13.00
C GLU A 94 -11.96 43.81 -12.91
N GLU A 95 -12.90 42.88 -12.74
CA GLU A 95 -14.33 43.17 -12.79
C GLU A 95 -14.83 43.90 -11.53
N THR A 96 -15.68 44.92 -11.75
CA THR A 96 -16.24 45.75 -10.67
C THR A 96 -17.75 45.58 -10.52
N SER A 97 -18.42 45.08 -11.56
CA SER A 97 -19.86 44.81 -11.52
C SER A 97 -20.17 43.59 -10.66
N ARG A 98 -20.95 43.78 -9.59
CA ARG A 98 -21.38 42.68 -8.69
C ARG A 98 -22.09 41.55 -9.43
N PHE A 99 -22.86 41.87 -10.46
CA PHE A 99 -23.57 40.88 -11.26
C PHE A 99 -22.58 40.02 -12.07
N GLU A 100 -21.60 40.65 -12.71
CA GLU A 100 -20.59 39.95 -13.51
C GLU A 100 -19.68 39.10 -12.62
N ILE A 101 -19.31 39.57 -11.43
CA ILE A 101 -18.56 38.78 -10.45
C ILE A 101 -19.30 37.48 -10.10
N ILE A 102 -20.61 37.54 -9.84
CA ILE A 102 -21.40 36.33 -9.54
C ILE A 102 -21.43 35.38 -10.74
N ARG A 103 -21.61 35.91 -11.96
CA ARG A 103 -21.60 35.09 -13.18
C ARG A 103 -20.25 34.38 -13.36
N LEU A 104 -19.14 35.12 -13.28
CA LEU A 104 -17.79 34.60 -13.43
C LEU A 104 -17.44 33.58 -12.34
N ARG A 105 -17.85 33.80 -11.09
CA ARG A 105 -17.66 32.81 -10.01
C ARG A 105 -18.40 31.50 -10.29
N ASN A 106 -19.61 31.56 -10.81
CA ASN A 106 -20.36 30.35 -11.19
C ASN A 106 -19.73 29.64 -12.39
N GLU A 107 -19.25 30.39 -13.38
CA GLU A 107 -18.51 29.85 -14.53
C GLU A 107 -17.24 29.15 -14.07
N MET A 108 -16.47 29.74 -13.15
CA MET A 108 -15.27 29.10 -12.60
C MET A 108 -15.61 27.82 -11.84
N LYS A 109 -16.65 27.84 -10.99
CA LYS A 109 -17.12 26.62 -10.30
C LYS A 109 -17.49 25.52 -11.30
N TYR A 110 -18.16 25.88 -12.39
CA TYR A 110 -18.52 24.93 -13.44
C TYR A 110 -17.27 24.32 -14.09
N GLU A 111 -16.31 25.15 -14.52
CA GLU A 111 -15.07 24.68 -15.15
C GLU A 111 -14.24 23.78 -14.21
N LEU A 112 -14.07 24.17 -12.94
CA LEU A 112 -13.39 23.34 -11.94
C LEU A 112 -14.15 22.02 -11.68
N ASN A 113 -15.48 22.05 -11.68
CA ASN A 113 -16.28 20.82 -11.58
C ASN A 113 -16.11 19.91 -12.80
N VAL A 114 -15.98 20.45 -14.01
CA VAL A 114 -15.71 19.65 -15.21
C VAL A 114 -14.34 18.96 -15.11
N VAL A 115 -13.31 19.69 -14.66
CA VAL A 115 -11.96 19.15 -14.46
C VAL A 115 -11.96 18.06 -13.39
N THR A 116 -12.57 18.32 -12.23
CA THR A 116 -12.60 17.36 -11.12
C THR A 116 -13.46 16.12 -11.45
N PHE A 117 -14.58 16.28 -12.14
CA PHE A 117 -15.42 15.17 -12.58
C PHE A 117 -14.73 14.28 -13.62
N SER A 118 -13.96 14.89 -14.53
CA SER A 118 -13.17 14.15 -15.52
C SER A 118 -11.95 13.45 -14.93
N ASN A 119 -11.54 13.82 -13.71
CA ASN A 119 -10.37 13.30 -13.01
C ASN A 119 -10.72 12.89 -11.57
N PRO A 120 -11.57 11.86 -11.36
CA PRO A 120 -12.12 11.51 -10.05
C PRO A 120 -11.08 11.10 -9.00
N ASN A 121 -9.85 10.78 -9.43
CA ASN A 121 -8.76 10.36 -8.56
C ASN A 121 -8.02 11.52 -7.87
N VAL A 122 -8.28 12.78 -8.25
CA VAL A 122 -7.58 13.95 -7.70
C VAL A 122 -8.14 14.40 -6.35
N GLY A 123 -9.34 13.92 -5.97
CA GLY A 123 -9.90 14.20 -4.64
C GLY A 123 -10.25 15.68 -4.47
N LEU A 124 -9.77 16.30 -3.40
CA LEU A 124 -10.04 17.70 -3.07
C LEU A 124 -9.35 18.64 -4.06
N THR A 125 -10.10 19.56 -4.63
CA THR A 125 -9.60 20.66 -5.46
C THR A 125 -10.23 21.95 -4.97
N LEU A 126 -9.39 22.96 -4.78
CA LEU A 126 -9.75 24.30 -4.34
C LEU A 126 -8.75 25.30 -4.91
N TYR A 127 -9.16 26.55 -5.01
CA TYR A 127 -8.24 27.67 -5.22
C TYR A 127 -7.75 28.14 -3.85
N TYR A 128 -6.44 28.27 -3.67
CA TYR A 128 -5.84 28.70 -2.41
C TYR A 128 -5.07 30.01 -2.60
N ASN A 129 -5.41 31.02 -1.80
CA ASN A 129 -4.67 32.27 -1.74
C ASN A 129 -3.61 32.18 -0.63
N GLN A 130 -2.33 32.19 -1.01
CA GLN A 130 -1.21 32.08 -0.06
C GLN A 130 -1.03 33.34 0.81
N ASP A 131 -1.45 34.51 0.33
CA ASP A 131 -1.28 35.78 1.04
C ASP A 131 -2.33 35.97 2.14
N THR A 132 -3.59 35.58 1.86
CA THR A 132 -4.69 35.70 2.82
C THR A 132 -4.94 34.42 3.62
N GLY A 133 -4.43 33.28 3.15
CA GLY A 133 -4.72 31.96 3.71
C GLY A 133 -6.15 31.46 3.42
N GLU A 134 -6.91 32.20 2.62
CA GLU A 134 -8.28 31.84 2.26
C GLU A 134 -8.30 30.86 1.08
N TYR A 135 -9.31 30.01 1.05
CA TYR A 135 -9.60 29.14 -0.09
C TYR A 135 -10.96 29.45 -0.68
N ASP A 136 -11.15 29.06 -1.93
CA ASP A 136 -12.36 29.32 -2.67
C ASP A 136 -12.57 28.24 -3.75
N PHE A 137 -13.80 28.09 -4.25
CA PHE A 137 -14.15 27.15 -5.33
C PHE A 137 -13.85 25.67 -5.05
N GLU A 138 -13.96 25.27 -3.79
CA GLU A 138 -13.80 23.89 -3.35
C GLU A 138 -14.86 22.96 -3.95
N ASN A 139 -14.43 21.76 -4.39
CA ASN A 139 -15.35 20.72 -4.87
C ASN A 139 -15.97 19.90 -3.72
N PHE A 140 -15.36 19.92 -2.54
CA PHE A 140 -15.86 19.29 -1.32
C PHE A 140 -15.81 20.28 -0.16
N MET A 141 -16.71 20.12 0.81
CA MET A 141 -16.68 20.92 2.04
C MET A 141 -15.35 20.69 2.77
N VAL A 142 -14.56 21.76 2.90
CA VAL A 142 -13.32 21.77 3.69
C VAL A 142 -13.68 22.04 5.15
N ARG A 143 -13.09 21.29 6.08
CA ARG A 143 -13.28 21.55 7.52
C ARG A 143 -12.54 22.83 7.89
N GLU A 144 -13.09 23.63 8.81
CA GLU A 144 -12.55 24.93 9.21
C GLU A 144 -11.09 24.94 9.72
N SER A 145 -10.48 23.78 9.95
CA SER A 145 -9.12 23.61 10.48
C SER A 145 -8.15 22.97 9.50
N PHE A 146 -8.23 23.31 8.20
CA PHE A 146 -7.25 22.85 7.20
C PHE A 146 -5.85 23.42 7.46
#